data_AF-A0A347U7E2-F1
#
_entry.id   AF-A0A347U7E2-F1
#
_cell.length_a   1.000
_cell.length_b   1.000
_cell.length_c   1.000
_cell.angle_alpha   90.00
_cell.angle_beta   90.00
_cell.angle_gamma   90.00
#
_symmetry.space_group_name_H-M   'P 1'
#
loop_
_entity.id
_entity.type
_entity.pdbx_description
1 polymer ?
#
loop_
_entity_poly.entity_id
_entity_poly.type
_entity_poly.pdbx_seq_one_letter_code
_entity_poly.pdbx_strand_id
1 'polypeptide(L)'
;MKIDYNIFNQKTAIDRFIFAIENGYFVEAHELLEDDWNMYKKQGDINKALVLKGLINGATALALYHIKKRPESHKKVWLAFEKYVPLLDTVDVEEKEKYFKAKKILIELNKRI
;
A
#
# COMPACT_ATOMS: atom_id res chain seq x y z
N MET A 1 -14.34 2.11 -12.58
CA MET A 1 -13.54 3.31 -12.93
C MET A 1 -12.26 2.78 -13.54
N LYS A 2 -11.92 3.15 -14.77
CA LYS A 2 -10.66 2.73 -15.38
C LYS A 2 -9.58 3.63 -14.78
N ILE A 3 -8.55 3.05 -14.16
CA ILE A 3 -7.44 3.82 -13.61
C ILE A 3 -6.78 4.60 -14.76
N ASP A 4 -6.60 5.91 -14.56
CA ASP A 4 -5.81 6.71 -15.48
C ASP A 4 -4.34 6.59 -15.10
N TYR A 5 -3.65 5.66 -15.74
CA TYR A 5 -2.22 5.44 -15.49
C TYR A 5 -1.34 6.60 -15.97
N ASN A 6 -1.86 7.55 -16.76
CA ASN A 6 -1.08 8.68 -17.26
C ASN A 6 -0.70 9.69 -16.17
N ILE A 7 -1.29 9.59 -14.98
CA ILE A 7 -0.93 10.45 -13.84
C ILE A 7 0.36 10.00 -13.14
N PHE A 8 0.85 8.79 -13.44
CA PHE A 8 2.02 8.21 -12.80
C PHE A 8 3.25 8.25 -13.72
N ASN A 9 4.16 9.17 -13.43
CA ASN A 9 5.42 9.32 -14.16
C ASN A 9 6.64 8.75 -13.39
N GLN A 10 6.41 8.17 -12.22
CA GLN A 10 7.48 7.62 -11.39
C GLN A 10 7.99 6.28 -11.94
N LYS A 11 9.28 6.02 -11.72
CA LYS A 11 10.00 4.88 -12.31
C LYS A 11 9.54 3.54 -11.73
N THR A 12 9.56 3.40 -10.41
CA THR A 12 9.26 2.14 -9.74
C THR A 12 7.83 2.08 -9.23
N ALA A 13 7.32 0.87 -9.01
CA ALA A 13 5.99 0.64 -8.45
C ALA A 13 5.83 1.31 -7.08
N ILE A 14 6.85 1.22 -6.21
CA ILE A 14 6.84 1.87 -4.90
C ILE A 14 6.86 3.40 -4.98
N ASP A 15 7.57 3.99 -5.96
CA ASP A 15 7.52 5.45 -6.16
C ASP A 15 6.13 5.91 -6.62
N ARG A 16 5.49 5.16 -7.53
CA ARG A 16 4.11 5.43 -7.96
C ARG A 16 3.13 5.27 -6.79
N PHE A 17 3.31 4.24 -5.96
CA PHE A 17 2.51 4.01 -4.77
C PHE A 17 2.60 5.18 -3.79
N ILE A 18 3.83 5.65 -3.49
CA ILE A 18 4.06 6.79 -2.61
C ILE A 18 3.39 8.05 -3.17
N PHE A 19 3.58 8.34 -4.46
CA PHE A 19 2.91 9.46 -5.11
C PHE A 19 1.39 9.34 -4.99
N ALA A 20 0.83 8.15 -5.22
CA ALA A 20 -0.61 7.91 -5.13
C ALA A 20 -1.17 8.22 -3.74
N ILE A 21 -0.56 7.70 -2.68
CA ILE A 21 -1.04 7.92 -1.30
C ILE A 21 -0.81 9.36 -0.81
N GLU A 22 0.25 10.03 -1.26
CA GLU A 22 0.50 11.46 -0.94
C GLU A 22 -0.56 12.37 -1.56
N ASN A 23 -1.15 11.97 -2.69
CA ASN A 23 -2.12 12.76 -3.45
C ASN A 23 -3.58 12.25 -3.31
N GLY A 24 -3.83 11.28 -2.44
CA GLY A 24 -5.18 10.76 -2.17
C GLY A 24 -5.75 9.83 -3.25
N TYR A 25 -4.92 9.35 -4.19
CA TYR A 25 -5.27 8.36 -5.20
C TYR A 25 -5.29 6.94 -4.59
N PHE A 26 -6.10 6.73 -3.56
CA PHE A 26 -6.08 5.51 -2.75
C PHE A 26 -6.63 4.27 -3.46
N VAL A 27 -7.55 4.46 -4.41
CA VAL A 27 -8.05 3.34 -5.24
C VAL A 27 -6.94 2.87 -6.17
N GLU A 28 -6.22 3.81 -6.76
CA GLU A 28 -5.11 3.51 -7.66
C GLU A 28 -3.93 2.90 -6.90
N ALA A 29 -3.62 3.43 -5.72
CA ALA A 29 -2.53 2.96 -4.88
C ALA A 29 -2.59 1.46 -4.59
N HIS A 30 -3.76 0.87 -4.32
CA HIS A 30 -3.82 -0.55 -3.97
C HIS A 30 -3.48 -1.47 -5.13
N GLU A 31 -3.65 -1.03 -6.39
CA GLU A 31 -3.31 -1.85 -7.57
C GLU A 31 -1.81 -1.75 -7.93
N LEU A 32 -1.15 -0.63 -7.60
CA LEU A 32 0.21 -0.34 -8.07
C LEU A 32 1.30 -1.30 -7.56
N LEU A 33 1.05 -2.03 -6.47
CA LEU A 33 1.98 -3.03 -5.91
C LEU A 33 1.53 -4.48 -6.14
N GLU A 34 0.41 -4.71 -6.86
CA GLU A 34 -0.14 -6.06 -7.02
C GLU A 34 0.74 -6.97 -7.88
N ASP A 35 1.38 -6.44 -8.91
CA ASP A 35 2.28 -7.21 -9.77
C ASP A 35 3.50 -7.73 -9.00
N ASP A 36 4.17 -6.86 -8.24
CA ASP A 36 5.29 -7.23 -7.37
C ASP A 36 4.84 -8.20 -6.27
N TRP A 37 3.65 -7.99 -5.71
CA TRP A 37 3.06 -8.91 -4.73
C TRP A 37 2.84 -10.30 -5.32
N ASN A 38 2.29 -10.37 -6.54
CA ASN A 38 2.07 -11.62 -7.25
C ASN A 38 3.38 -12.29 -7.64
N MET A 39 4.39 -11.53 -8.04
CA MET A 39 5.74 -12.03 -8.35
C MET A 39 6.37 -12.68 -7.11
N TYR A 40 6.44 -11.99 -5.97
CA TYR A 40 7.04 -12.54 -4.76
C TYR A 40 6.30 -13.80 -4.26
N LYS A 41 4.97 -13.84 -4.36
CA LYS A 41 4.21 -15.07 -4.05
C LYS A 41 4.64 -16.24 -4.95
N LYS A 42 4.78 -16.01 -6.26
CA LYS A 42 5.16 -17.05 -7.22
C LYS A 42 6.59 -17.55 -7.00
N GLN A 43 7.49 -16.68 -6.57
CA GLN A 43 8.89 -17.02 -6.28
C GLN A 43 9.09 -17.73 -4.93
N GLY A 44 8.07 -17.75 -4.06
CA GLY A 44 8.18 -18.28 -2.70
C GLY A 44 8.70 -17.28 -1.67
N ASP A 45 8.90 -16.02 -2.05
CA ASP A 45 9.31 -14.91 -1.18
C ASP A 45 8.11 -14.40 -0.34
N ILE A 46 7.54 -15.29 0.48
CA ILE A 46 6.27 -15.06 1.18
C ILE A 46 6.33 -13.81 2.07
N ASN A 47 7.43 -13.57 2.78
CA ASN A 47 7.54 -12.42 3.67
C ASN A 47 7.55 -11.08 2.90
N LYS A 48 8.24 -11.01 1.74
CA LYS A 48 8.19 -9.81 0.88
C LYS A 48 6.78 -9.60 0.33
N ALA A 49 6.11 -10.68 -0.08
CA ALA A 49 4.72 -10.61 -0.49
C ALA A 49 3.79 -10.12 0.64
N LEU A 50 4.01 -10.55 1.88
CA LEU A 50 3.21 -10.09 3.02
C LEU A 50 3.45 -8.60 3.33
N VAL A 51 4.69 -8.10 3.21
CA VAL A 51 4.99 -6.67 3.33
C VAL A 51 4.19 -5.85 2.32
N LEU A 52 4.21 -6.24 1.04
CA LEU A 52 3.44 -5.57 -0.01
C LEU A 52 1.93 -5.62 0.27
N LYS A 53 1.44 -6.80 0.69
CA LYS A 53 0.05 -6.97 1.12
C LYS A 53 -0.32 -6.00 2.25
N GLY A 54 0.58 -5.77 3.21
CA GLY A 54 0.40 -4.77 4.26
C GLY A 54 0.12 -3.39 3.67
N LEU A 55 1.03 -2.88 2.83
CA LEU A 55 0.89 -1.55 2.21
C LEU A 55 -0.36 -1.43 1.33
N ILE A 56 -0.64 -2.43 0.49
CA ILE A 56 -1.85 -2.51 -0.34
C ILE A 56 -3.11 -2.38 0.54
N ASN A 57 -3.17 -3.11 1.66
CA ASN A 57 -4.32 -3.00 2.57
C ASN A 57 -4.41 -1.64 3.24
N GLY A 58 -3.28 -0.98 3.54
CA GLY A 58 -3.30 0.39 4.05
C GLY A 58 -3.95 1.37 3.06
N ALA A 59 -3.58 1.30 1.78
CA ALA A 59 -4.22 2.07 0.71
C ALA A 59 -5.72 1.73 0.56
N THR A 60 -6.06 0.44 0.51
CA THR A 60 -7.46 -0.04 0.43
C THR A 60 -8.31 0.47 1.60
N ALA A 61 -7.77 0.46 2.82
CA ALA A 61 -8.46 0.97 3.99
C ALA A 61 -8.76 2.47 3.84
N LEU A 62 -7.79 3.28 3.40
CA LEU A 62 -8.01 4.71 3.17
C LEU A 62 -9.02 4.98 2.03
N ALA A 63 -8.99 4.17 0.96
CA ALA A 63 -10.00 4.23 -0.10
C ALA A 63 -11.41 3.93 0.43
N LEU A 64 -11.54 2.92 1.30
CA LEU A 64 -12.82 2.58 1.93
C LEU A 64 -13.37 3.73 2.77
N TYR A 65 -12.52 4.42 3.53
CA TYR A 65 -12.93 5.55 4.36
C TYR A 65 -13.25 6.79 3.51
N HIS A 66 -12.26 7.30 2.75
CA HIS A 66 -12.38 8.60 2.09
C HIS A 66 -13.27 8.58 0.85
N ILE A 67 -13.23 7.50 0.07
CA ILE A 67 -13.87 7.44 -1.25
C ILE A 67 -15.18 6.66 -1.16
N LYS A 68 -15.17 5.48 -0.54
CA LYS A 68 -16.36 4.62 -0.46
C LYS A 68 -17.29 4.95 0.72
N LYS A 69 -16.84 5.79 1.68
CA LYS A 69 -17.58 6.18 2.89
C LYS A 69 -18.02 4.97 3.74
N ARG A 70 -17.13 4.00 3.91
CA ARG A 70 -17.33 2.74 4.66
C ARG A 70 -16.37 2.62 5.85
N PRO A 71 -16.58 3.37 6.95
CA PRO A 71 -15.66 3.39 8.09
C PRO A 71 -15.50 2.02 8.78
N GLU A 72 -16.55 1.21 8.85
CA GLU A 72 -16.46 -0.13 9.45
C GLU A 72 -15.65 -1.11 8.60
N SER A 73 -15.75 -1.03 7.26
CA SER A 73 -14.90 -1.81 6.36
C SER A 73 -13.45 -1.34 6.43
N HIS A 74 -13.23 -0.03 6.52
CA HIS A 74 -11.91 0.56 6.73
C HIS A 74 -11.21 -0.06 7.96
N LYS A 75 -11.87 -0.05 9.13
CA LYS A 75 -11.31 -0.63 10.38
C LYS A 75 -10.86 -2.08 10.19
N LYS A 76 -11.72 -2.89 9.56
CA LYS A 76 -11.42 -4.32 9.30
C LYS A 76 -10.21 -4.51 8.39
N VAL A 77 -10.08 -3.70 7.34
CA VAL A 77 -8.96 -3.81 6.40
C VAL A 77 -7.67 -3.22 6.99
N TRP A 78 -7.76 -2.16 7.79
CA TRP A 78 -6.61 -1.55 8.47
C TRP A 78 -5.88 -2.54 9.39
N LEU A 79 -6.61 -3.44 10.05
CA LEU A 79 -6.00 -4.53 10.85
C LEU A 79 -5.05 -5.41 10.04
N ALA A 80 -5.30 -5.60 8.73
CA ALA A 80 -4.38 -6.34 7.87
C ALA A 80 -3.09 -5.55 7.58
N PHE A 81 -3.19 -4.22 7.43
CA PHE A 81 -2.01 -3.35 7.36
C PHE A 81 -1.17 -3.47 8.64
N GLU A 82 -1.79 -3.31 9.81
CA GLU A 82 -1.10 -3.38 11.11
C GLU A 82 -0.46 -4.74 11.37
N LYS A 83 -1.11 -5.82 10.92
CA LYS A 83 -0.57 -7.17 11.04
C LYS A 83 0.71 -7.37 10.23
N TYR A 84 0.79 -6.85 9.02
CA TYR A 84 1.87 -7.20 8.08
C TYR A 84 2.95 -6.14 7.94
N VAL A 85 2.65 -4.85 8.14
CA VAL A 85 3.65 -3.78 8.00
C VAL A 85 4.84 -3.86 8.98
N PRO A 86 4.76 -4.50 10.17
CA PRO A 86 5.92 -4.74 11.02
C PRO A 86 6.96 -5.68 10.39
N LEU A 87 6.57 -6.54 9.43
CA LEU A 87 7.52 -7.40 8.72
C LEU A 87 8.56 -6.58 7.96
N LEU A 88 8.26 -5.33 7.61
CA LEU A 88 9.24 -4.45 6.97
C LEU A 88 10.49 -4.26 7.84
N ASP A 89 10.40 -4.38 9.16
CA ASP A 89 11.54 -4.19 10.04
C ASP A 89 12.57 -5.33 9.87
N THR A 90 12.12 -6.54 9.52
CA THR A 90 12.97 -7.75 9.44
C THR A 90 13.20 -8.27 8.03
N VAL A 91 12.33 -7.93 7.08
CA VAL A 91 12.46 -8.38 5.68
C VAL A 91 13.41 -7.47 4.92
N ASP A 92 14.30 -8.08 4.16
CA ASP A 92 15.14 -7.36 3.19
C ASP A 92 14.38 -7.22 1.87
N VAL A 93 14.15 -5.98 1.45
CA VAL A 93 13.52 -5.61 0.18
C VAL A 93 14.36 -4.53 -0.46
N GLU A 94 14.44 -4.54 -1.79
CA GLU A 94 15.08 -3.46 -2.53
C GLU A 94 14.37 -2.13 -2.23
N GLU A 95 15.11 -1.02 -2.18
CA GLU A 95 14.59 0.31 -1.87
C GLU A 95 13.81 0.39 -0.53
N LYS A 96 14.25 -0.36 0.49
CA LYS A 96 13.58 -0.51 1.80
C LYS A 96 13.16 0.81 2.43
N GLU A 97 13.96 1.86 2.28
CA GLU A 97 13.66 3.22 2.75
C GLU A 97 12.35 3.79 2.17
N LYS A 98 12.03 3.46 0.90
CA LYS A 98 10.78 3.89 0.25
C LYS A 98 9.57 3.19 0.86
N TYR A 99 9.69 1.90 1.16
CA TYR A 99 8.65 1.15 1.86
C TYR A 99 8.40 1.72 3.27
N PHE A 100 9.45 2.14 3.98
CA PHE A 100 9.30 2.82 5.26
C PHE A 100 8.62 4.18 5.12
N LYS A 101 8.96 4.95 4.08
CA LYS A 101 8.27 6.20 3.75
C LYS A 101 6.77 5.95 3.53
N ALA A 102 6.41 4.95 2.73
CA ALA A 102 5.03 4.57 2.47
C ALA A 102 4.28 4.19 3.76
N LYS A 103 4.88 3.33 4.61
CA LYS A 103 4.36 2.97 5.95
C LYS A 103 4.06 4.22 6.78
N LYS A 104 5.00 5.16 6.86
CA LYS A 104 4.84 6.40 7.62
C LYS A 104 3.68 7.24 7.10
N ILE A 105 3.58 7.45 5.79
CA ILE A 105 2.50 8.26 5.20
C ILE A 105 1.13 7.64 5.49
N LEU A 106 0.97 6.33 5.29
CA LEU A 106 -0.29 5.64 5.57
C LEU A 106 -0.72 5.80 7.04
N ILE A 107 0.21 5.63 7.99
CA ILE A 107 -0.06 5.82 9.42
C ILE A 107 -0.49 7.27 9.71
N GLU A 108 0.20 8.26 9.16
CA GLU A 108 -0.12 9.66 9.39
C GLU A 108 -1.47 10.07 8.77
N LEU A 109 -1.84 9.50 7.62
CA LEU A 109 -3.17 9.68 7.03
C LEU A 109 -4.25 9.05 7.90
N ASN A 110 -4.02 7.84 8.40
CA ASN A 110 -4.96 7.11 9.24
C ASN A 110 -5.20 7.77 10.60
N LYS A 111 -4.21 8.49 11.15
CA LYS A 111 -4.38 9.25 12.41
C LYS A 111 -5.33 10.46 12.27
N ARG A 112 -5.62 10.90 11.05
CA ARG A 112 -6.43 12.10 10.77
C ARG A 112 -7.91 11.79 10.54
N ILE A 113 -8.33 10.54 10.70
CA ILE A 113 -9.68 10.06 10.36
C ILE A 113 -10.40 9.40 11.53
#